data_AF-A0AAX6SER0-F1
#
_entry.id   AF-A0AAX6SER0-F1
#
_cell.length_a   1.000
_cell.length_b   1.000
_cell.length_c   1.000
_cell.angle_alpha   90.00
_cell.angle_beta   90.00
_cell.angle_gamma   90.00
#
_symmetry.space_group_name_H-M   'P 1'
#
loop_
_entity.id
_entity.type
_entity.pdbx_description
1 polymer ?
#
loop_
_entity_poly.entity_id
_entity_poly.type
_entity_poly.pdbx_seq_one_letter_code
_entity_poly.pdbx_strand_id
1 'polypeptide(L)'
;MAEGENEVRWDGLCSRDSTTRETALETIRQIILRKTECLRSVKETTYRPSDELSNAVSLDELNKLLAHLLMLSKRCPFKDVREKSEFILKSVQELGIRIPRPLGHGPSRFIPEKEILQVGSEDTQMHALFADSFAALGRLDNITLVMVFHPQYLESFLKTQHYLLQMDGPLPLHHRHYIGIMAAARHQCSYLVNLHVNDFLHVGGDPKWLNGLENAPQKLQNLGELNKVLAHRPWLITKEHIERLLKAEEHSWSLAELVHAVVLLTHYHSLASFTFGCGISPEIHCDGGHTFRPPSVSNYCICDITNGNHNVDEMQVNSAGNISVSDSFFEVEALMEKMRQLQECRDEEEASQEEMASRFEMEKRESMFVFSSDDDEATPARDVSRHFEDTSYGYKDFSRHGMHVPTFRVQDYCWEDHGYSLVNRLYPDVGQLIDEKFHIAYNLTYNTMAMHKDVDTSMLRRAIWNYIHCMFGIRFTSICFL
;
A
#
# COMPACT_ATOMS: atom_id res chain seq x y z
N MET A 1 -19.10 -21.33 27.96
CA MET A 1 -20.02 -20.65 27.00
C MET A 1 -20.15 -19.16 27.31
N ALA A 2 -19.06 -18.44 27.63
CA ALA A 2 -19.10 -17.02 28.01
C ALA A 2 -17.89 -16.21 27.49
N GLU A 3 -17.20 -16.68 26.45
CA GLU A 3 -16.03 -15.98 25.90
C GLU A 3 -16.39 -14.98 24.78
N GLY A 4 -17.62 -15.01 24.26
CA GLY A 4 -18.07 -14.14 23.16
C GLY A 4 -18.86 -12.88 23.56
N GLU A 5 -19.16 -12.67 24.85
CA GLU A 5 -20.00 -11.54 25.30
C GLU A 5 -19.24 -10.23 25.56
N ASN A 6 -17.90 -10.26 25.60
CA ASN A 6 -17.05 -9.09 25.86
C ASN A 6 -16.25 -8.61 24.64
N GLU A 7 -16.46 -9.24 23.48
CA GLU A 7 -15.75 -8.90 22.25
C GLU A 7 -16.50 -7.80 21.49
N VAL A 8 -15.77 -6.75 21.10
CA VAL A 8 -16.34 -5.62 20.37
C VAL A 8 -16.50 -6.00 18.91
N ARG A 9 -17.74 -5.99 18.41
CA ARG A 9 -18.05 -6.18 17.00
C ARG A 9 -18.22 -4.84 16.29
N TRP A 10 -17.43 -4.63 15.23
CA TRP A 10 -17.41 -3.39 14.46
C TRP A 10 -18.29 -3.47 13.21
N ASP A 11 -18.68 -4.66 12.77
CA ASP A 11 -19.38 -4.90 11.49
C ASP A 11 -20.68 -4.10 11.34
N GLY A 12 -21.39 -3.86 12.45
CA GLY A 12 -22.61 -3.05 12.45
C GLY A 12 -22.39 -1.59 12.03
N LEU A 13 -21.17 -1.06 12.16
CA LEU A 13 -20.81 0.29 11.72
C LEU A 13 -20.69 0.40 10.19
N CYS A 14 -20.44 -0.70 9.50
CA CYS A 14 -20.33 -0.76 8.04
C CYS A 14 -21.70 -0.66 7.35
N SER A 15 -22.81 -0.76 8.10
CA SER A 15 -24.16 -0.66 7.57
C SER A 15 -24.47 0.73 7.01
N ARG A 16 -25.15 0.77 5.86
CA ARG A 16 -25.72 2.01 5.32
C ARG A 16 -26.91 2.52 6.14
N ASP A 17 -27.56 1.66 6.92
CA ASP A 17 -28.67 2.03 7.79
C ASP A 17 -28.18 2.69 9.09
N SER A 18 -28.68 3.90 9.33
CA SER A 18 -28.30 4.71 10.51
C SER A 18 -28.71 4.06 11.82
N THR A 19 -29.83 3.33 11.85
CA THR A 19 -30.33 2.72 13.10
C THR A 19 -29.48 1.51 13.51
N THR A 20 -29.01 0.74 12.53
CA THR A 20 -28.04 -0.34 12.72
C THR A 20 -26.73 0.20 13.29
N ARG A 21 -26.20 1.28 12.70
CA ARG A 21 -24.96 1.92 13.20
C ARG A 21 -25.12 2.47 14.61
N GLU A 22 -26.24 3.12 14.92
CA GLU A 22 -26.53 3.65 16.25
C GLU A 22 -26.55 2.54 17.31
N THR A 23 -27.22 1.43 17.02
CA THR A 23 -27.27 0.26 17.92
C THR A 23 -25.89 -0.35 18.15
N ALA A 24 -25.08 -0.46 17.09
CA ALA A 24 -23.70 -0.93 17.19
C ALA A 24 -22.83 0.02 18.04
N LEU A 25 -22.92 1.33 17.81
CA LEU A 25 -22.19 2.34 18.58
C LEU A 25 -22.55 2.34 20.06
N GLU A 26 -23.82 2.16 20.40
CA GLU A 26 -24.23 2.10 21.80
C GLU A 26 -23.71 0.82 22.47
N THR A 27 -23.72 -0.31 21.76
CA THR A 27 -23.10 -1.56 22.24
C THR A 27 -21.59 -1.39 22.48
N ILE A 28 -20.88 -0.80 21.52
CA ILE A 28 -19.44 -0.49 21.63
C ILE A 28 -19.18 0.42 22.84
N ARG A 29 -19.99 1.47 23.01
CA ARG A 29 -19.89 2.40 24.14
C ARG A 29 -20.01 1.67 25.48
N GLN A 30 -21.04 0.82 25.64
CA GLN A 30 -21.25 0.10 26.90
C GLN A 30 -20.09 -0.83 27.24
N ILE A 31 -19.55 -1.55 26.25
CA ILE A 31 -18.40 -2.45 26.45
C ILE A 31 -17.14 -1.65 26.84
N ILE A 32 -16.85 -0.55 26.15
CA ILE A 32 -15.66 0.27 26.41
C ILE A 32 -15.74 0.95 27.78
N LEU A 33 -16.91 1.51 28.16
CA LEU A 33 -17.10 2.11 29.47
C LEU A 33 -16.96 1.07 30.59
N ARG A 34 -17.54 -0.13 30.42
CA ARG A 34 -17.37 -1.23 31.37
C ARG A 34 -15.91 -1.65 31.53
N LYS A 35 -15.17 -1.81 30.42
CA LYS A 35 -13.72 -2.12 30.46
C LYS A 35 -12.93 -1.00 31.15
N THR A 36 -13.29 0.24 30.89
CA THR A 36 -12.68 1.44 31.49
C THR A 36 -12.89 1.50 33.00
N GLU A 37 -14.12 1.27 33.47
CA GLU A 37 -14.45 1.26 34.91
C GLU A 37 -13.76 0.11 35.66
N CYS A 38 -13.68 -1.07 35.05
CA CYS A 38 -12.96 -2.21 35.61
C CYS A 38 -11.48 -1.86 35.87
N LEU A 39 -10.81 -1.27 34.86
CA LEU A 39 -9.41 -0.84 34.98
C LEU A 39 -9.20 0.27 36.02
N ARG A 40 -10.20 1.13 36.24
CA ARG A 40 -10.14 2.12 37.33
C ARG A 40 -10.25 1.45 38.70
N SER A 41 -11.25 0.60 38.89
CA SER A 41 -11.47 -0.06 40.18
C SER A 41 -10.25 -0.87 40.63
N VAL A 42 -9.54 -1.50 39.69
CA VAL A 42 -8.34 -2.28 39.98
C VAL A 42 -7.16 -1.41 40.42
N LYS A 43 -7.03 -0.16 39.91
CA LYS A 43 -6.00 0.80 40.37
C LYS A 43 -6.20 1.27 41.81
N GLU A 44 -7.42 1.15 42.35
CA GLU A 44 -7.78 1.56 43.71
C GLU A 44 -7.58 0.44 44.76
N THR A 45 -7.48 -0.82 44.34
CA THR A 45 -7.27 -1.99 45.22
C THR A 45 -5.81 -2.50 45.22
N THR A 46 -5.32 -2.94 46.39
CA THR A 46 -3.92 -3.24 46.71
C THR A 46 -3.27 -4.32 45.82
N TYR A 47 -2.07 -4.03 45.30
CA TYR A 47 -1.30 -4.80 44.32
C TYR A 47 -0.95 -6.25 44.73
N ARG A 48 -1.30 -7.23 43.88
CA ARG A 48 -0.68 -8.57 43.83
C ARG A 48 0.11 -8.74 42.52
N PRO A 49 1.28 -9.40 42.52
CA PRO A 49 2.13 -9.56 41.33
C PRO A 49 1.48 -10.35 40.18
N SER A 50 0.54 -11.25 40.48
CA SER A 50 -0.20 -12.02 39.47
C SER A 50 -1.15 -11.17 38.62
N ASP A 51 -1.57 -10.02 39.14
CA ASP A 51 -2.58 -9.17 38.49
C ASP A 51 -1.93 -8.20 37.49
N GLU A 52 -0.61 -7.95 37.58
CA GLU A 52 0.10 -7.02 36.69
C GLU A 52 0.07 -7.45 35.22
N LEU A 53 0.28 -8.73 34.94
CA LEU A 53 0.26 -9.25 33.57
C LEU A 53 -1.16 -9.21 32.96
N SER A 54 -2.18 -9.59 33.75
CA SER A 54 -3.58 -9.50 33.33
C SER A 54 -4.03 -8.06 33.10
N ASN A 55 -3.57 -7.13 33.95
CA ASN A 55 -3.86 -5.71 33.82
C ASN A 55 -3.18 -5.09 32.60
N ALA A 56 -1.94 -5.49 32.30
CA ALA A 56 -1.23 -5.05 31.10
C ALA A 56 -1.93 -5.50 29.82
N VAL A 57 -2.37 -6.76 29.74
CA VAL A 57 -3.11 -7.30 28.59
C VAL A 57 -4.46 -6.59 28.41
N SER A 58 -5.23 -6.41 29.49
CA SER A 58 -6.52 -5.72 29.42
C SER A 58 -6.41 -4.24 29.05
N LEU A 59 -5.31 -3.57 29.45
CA LEU A 59 -5.01 -2.20 29.05
C LEU A 59 -4.59 -2.13 27.57
N ASP A 60 -3.79 -3.08 27.09
CA ASP A 60 -3.42 -3.19 25.68
C ASP A 60 -4.65 -3.40 24.78
N GLU A 61 -5.56 -4.29 25.17
CA GLU A 61 -6.84 -4.46 24.49
C GLU A 61 -7.67 -3.18 24.46
N LEU A 62 -7.81 -2.49 25.61
CA LEU A 62 -8.54 -1.23 25.65
C LEU A 62 -7.88 -0.18 24.74
N ASN A 63 -6.56 -0.08 24.77
CA ASN A 63 -5.81 0.85 23.92
C ASN A 63 -6.05 0.58 22.43
N LYS A 64 -6.08 -0.67 22.00
CA LYS A 64 -6.44 -1.06 20.62
C LYS A 64 -7.85 -0.59 20.25
N LEU A 65 -8.83 -0.77 21.14
CA LEU A 65 -10.21 -0.29 20.93
C LEU A 65 -10.27 1.24 20.81
N LEU A 66 -9.54 1.96 21.68
CA LEU A 66 -9.49 3.43 21.66
C LEU A 66 -8.79 3.95 20.40
N ALA A 67 -7.75 3.27 19.92
CA ALA A 67 -7.07 3.62 18.68
C ALA A 67 -7.97 3.40 17.45
N HIS A 68 -8.78 2.34 17.47
CA HIS A 68 -9.81 2.11 16.46
C HIS A 68 -10.88 3.21 16.49
N LEU A 69 -11.41 3.58 17.67
CA LEU A 69 -12.34 4.70 17.80
C LEU A 69 -11.75 6.03 17.32
N LEU A 70 -10.46 6.27 17.58
CA LEU A 70 -9.78 7.45 17.06
C LEU A 70 -9.78 7.47 15.53
N MET A 71 -9.46 6.34 14.89
CA MET A 71 -9.54 6.21 13.44
C MET A 71 -10.97 6.53 12.95
N LEU A 72 -12.00 5.92 13.56
CA LEU A 72 -13.40 6.15 13.18
C LEU A 72 -13.82 7.61 13.34
N SER A 73 -13.41 8.26 14.44
CA SER A 73 -13.72 9.67 14.70
C SER A 73 -13.17 10.63 13.64
N LYS A 74 -12.08 10.23 12.98
CA LYS A 74 -11.38 11.05 11.98
C LYS A 74 -11.70 10.68 10.54
N ARG A 75 -11.96 9.39 10.26
CA ARG A 75 -11.95 8.85 8.90
C ARG A 75 -13.22 8.11 8.50
N CYS A 76 -14.16 7.87 9.41
CA CYS A 76 -15.41 7.24 9.00
C CYS A 76 -16.18 8.20 8.06
N PRO A 77 -16.70 7.75 6.90
CA PRO A 77 -17.50 8.60 6.02
C PRO A 77 -18.82 9.02 6.69
N PHE A 78 -19.36 8.20 7.59
CA PHE A 78 -20.62 8.48 8.27
C PHE A 78 -20.45 9.44 9.46
N LYS A 79 -21.16 10.58 9.41
CA LYS A 79 -21.03 11.68 10.39
C LYS A 79 -21.44 11.26 11.80
N ASP A 80 -22.53 10.51 11.92
CA ASP A 80 -23.02 9.92 13.17
C ASP A 80 -21.95 9.05 13.86
N VAL A 81 -21.25 8.21 13.09
CA VAL A 81 -20.14 7.39 13.60
C VAL A 81 -18.99 8.25 14.08
N ARG A 82 -18.61 9.30 13.33
CA ARG A 82 -17.53 10.21 13.74
C ARG A 82 -17.84 10.90 15.07
N GLU A 83 -19.00 11.54 15.17
CA GLU A 83 -19.42 12.31 16.35
C GLU A 83 -19.56 11.42 17.59
N LYS A 84 -20.18 10.24 17.44
CA LYS A 84 -20.36 9.32 18.57
C LYS A 84 -19.03 8.68 18.99
N SER A 85 -18.12 8.37 18.06
CA SER A 85 -16.78 7.87 18.41
C SER A 85 -15.98 8.90 19.19
N GLU A 86 -16.02 10.18 18.77
CA GLU A 86 -15.40 11.28 19.50
C GLU A 86 -16.02 11.46 20.90
N PHE A 87 -17.35 11.33 21.01
CA PHE A 87 -18.04 11.38 22.28
C PHE A 87 -17.58 10.25 23.23
N ILE A 88 -17.46 9.01 22.73
CA ILE A 88 -16.98 7.87 23.55
C ILE A 88 -15.56 8.12 24.04
N LEU A 89 -14.66 8.61 23.17
CA LEU A 89 -13.29 8.97 23.55
C LEU A 89 -13.29 10.05 24.66
N LYS A 90 -14.12 11.10 24.53
CA LYS A 90 -14.25 12.14 25.56
C LYS A 90 -14.75 11.57 26.89
N SER A 91 -15.75 10.69 26.88
CA SER A 91 -16.21 10.02 28.11
C SER A 91 -15.10 9.21 28.78
N VAL A 92 -14.30 8.46 28.01
CA VAL A 92 -13.16 7.70 28.54
C VAL A 92 -12.08 8.64 29.11
N GLN A 93 -11.86 9.79 28.48
CA GLN A 93 -10.93 10.82 28.96
C GLN A 93 -11.40 11.47 30.27
N GLU A 94 -12.69 11.80 30.39
CA GLU A 94 -13.32 12.28 31.63
C GLU A 94 -13.20 11.25 32.76
N LEU A 95 -13.17 9.96 32.39
CA LEU A 95 -12.92 8.88 33.32
C LEU A 95 -11.44 8.72 33.72
N GLY A 96 -10.54 9.62 33.29
CA GLY A 96 -9.14 9.65 33.70
C GLY A 96 -8.24 8.64 32.97
N ILE A 97 -8.75 7.98 31.94
CA ILE A 97 -7.94 7.15 31.03
C ILE A 97 -7.39 8.03 29.91
N ARG A 98 -6.12 7.82 29.55
CA ARG A 98 -5.51 8.54 28.43
C ARG A 98 -6.07 8.03 27.11
N ILE A 99 -6.47 8.95 26.25
CA ILE A 99 -6.92 8.64 24.89
C ILE A 99 -5.76 8.76 23.90
N PRO A 100 -5.79 7.99 22.80
CA PRO A 100 -4.77 8.09 21.77
C PRO A 100 -4.93 9.37 20.97
N ARG A 101 -3.83 9.83 20.38
CA ARG A 101 -3.80 10.88 19.36
C ARG A 101 -3.01 10.40 18.13
N PRO A 102 -3.27 10.95 16.93
CA PRO A 102 -2.47 10.64 15.76
C PRO A 102 -0.99 11.04 15.97
N LEU A 103 -0.07 10.22 15.48
CA LEU A 103 1.38 10.50 15.52
C LEU A 103 1.84 11.31 14.30
N GLY A 104 1.24 11.07 13.13
CA GLY A 104 1.63 11.70 11.87
C GLY A 104 0.73 12.87 11.43
N HIS A 105 1.26 13.69 10.53
CA HIS A 105 0.57 14.83 9.90
C HIS A 105 -0.23 14.41 8.66
N GLY A 106 -1.02 13.33 8.76
CA GLY A 106 -1.86 12.83 7.67
C GLY A 106 -1.39 11.53 7.00
N PRO A 107 -2.04 11.13 5.89
CA PRO A 107 -1.87 9.83 5.24
C PRO A 107 -0.54 9.68 4.47
N SER A 108 0.15 10.77 4.14
CA SER A 108 1.44 10.78 3.46
C SER A 108 2.41 11.71 4.19
N ARG A 109 3.70 11.35 4.20
CA ARG A 109 4.79 12.20 4.69
C ARG A 109 5.23 13.25 3.66
N PHE A 110 4.84 13.07 2.40
CA PHE A 110 5.24 13.94 1.29
C PHE A 110 4.16 14.96 0.94
N ILE A 111 2.91 14.72 1.32
CA ILE A 111 1.79 15.62 1.05
C ILE A 111 1.41 16.36 2.34
N PRO A 112 1.42 17.71 2.36
CA PRO A 112 1.02 18.48 3.53
C PRO A 112 -0.41 18.18 3.99
N GLU A 113 -0.63 18.04 5.30
CA GLU A 113 -1.96 17.70 5.88
C GLU A 113 -3.10 18.60 5.41
N LYS A 114 -2.81 19.89 5.20
CA LYS A 114 -3.76 20.91 4.72
C LYS A 114 -4.24 20.69 3.28
N GLU A 115 -3.47 19.95 2.47
CA GLU A 115 -3.79 19.62 1.07
C GLU A 115 -4.54 18.29 0.97
N ILE A 116 -4.56 17.51 2.06
CA ILE A 116 -5.29 16.25 2.12
C ILE A 116 -6.78 16.54 2.24
N LEU A 117 -7.57 15.84 1.43
CA LEU A 117 -9.02 15.91 1.49
C LEU A 117 -9.53 15.47 2.87
N GLN A 118 -10.35 16.33 3.49
CA GLN A 118 -10.96 16.02 4.78
C GLN A 118 -12.25 15.21 4.58
N VAL A 119 -12.33 14.04 5.21
CA VAL A 119 -13.51 13.16 5.15
C VAL A 119 -14.72 13.87 5.77
N GLY A 120 -15.82 13.93 5.01
CA GLY A 120 -17.04 14.68 5.29
C GLY A 120 -17.12 16.05 4.61
N SER A 121 -16.11 16.47 3.85
CA SER A 121 -16.11 17.73 3.08
C SER A 121 -16.06 17.52 1.56
N GLU A 122 -16.06 16.26 1.12
CA GLU A 122 -16.08 15.85 -0.28
C GLU A 122 -17.42 16.06 -0.99
N ASP A 123 -17.41 15.99 -2.32
CA ASP A 123 -18.62 15.95 -3.12
C ASP A 123 -19.40 14.63 -2.96
N THR A 124 -20.63 14.59 -3.45
CA THR A 124 -21.52 13.43 -3.35
C THR A 124 -20.96 12.16 -3.99
N GLN A 125 -20.18 12.28 -5.07
CA GLN A 125 -19.63 11.13 -5.78
C GLN A 125 -18.49 10.50 -4.98
N MET A 126 -17.55 11.33 -4.49
CA MET A 126 -16.45 10.89 -3.63
C MET A 126 -16.96 10.35 -2.30
N HIS A 127 -18.00 10.97 -1.75
CA HIS A 127 -18.65 10.47 -0.54
C HIS A 127 -19.20 9.04 -0.73
N ALA A 128 -19.83 8.77 -1.87
CA ALA A 128 -20.33 7.44 -2.19
C ALA A 128 -19.20 6.41 -2.30
N LEU A 129 -18.09 6.75 -2.96
CA LEU A 129 -16.91 5.87 -3.03
C LEU A 129 -16.34 5.56 -1.64
N PHE A 130 -16.23 6.57 -0.78
CA PHE A 130 -15.76 6.39 0.60
C PHE A 130 -16.72 5.54 1.43
N ALA A 131 -18.03 5.76 1.31
CA ALA A 131 -19.03 4.94 1.98
C ALA A 131 -18.95 3.47 1.53
N ASP A 132 -18.71 3.22 0.25
CA ASP A 132 -18.59 1.86 -0.32
C ASP A 132 -17.33 1.15 0.15
N SER A 133 -16.19 1.83 0.08
CA SER A 133 -14.92 1.30 0.62
C SER A 133 -15.02 1.01 2.11
N PHE A 134 -15.63 1.91 2.88
CA PHE A 134 -15.83 1.71 4.31
C PHE A 134 -16.81 0.56 4.60
N ALA A 135 -17.89 0.43 3.83
CA ALA A 135 -18.83 -0.68 3.97
C ALA A 135 -18.18 -2.05 3.70
N ALA A 136 -17.22 -2.10 2.77
CA ALA A 136 -16.51 -3.33 2.42
C ALA A 136 -15.37 -3.69 3.38
N LEU A 137 -14.61 -2.72 3.88
CA LEU A 137 -13.38 -2.95 4.64
C LEU A 137 -13.47 -2.54 6.12
N GLY A 138 -14.52 -1.83 6.53
CA GLY A 138 -14.66 -1.24 7.87
C GLY A 138 -13.69 -0.10 8.18
N ARG A 139 -12.92 0.35 7.18
CA ARG A 139 -11.91 1.42 7.30
C ARG A 139 -11.66 2.11 5.97
N LEU A 140 -11.21 3.37 6.04
CA LEU A 140 -10.59 4.10 4.94
C LEU A 140 -9.10 4.22 5.21
N ASP A 141 -8.30 3.54 4.39
CA ASP A 141 -6.84 3.52 4.53
C ASP A 141 -6.15 4.73 3.88
N ASN A 142 -4.90 4.94 4.27
CA ASN A 142 -4.06 6.01 3.77
C ASN A 142 -3.83 5.92 2.26
N ILE A 143 -3.78 4.72 1.69
CA ILE A 143 -3.67 4.53 0.23
C ILE A 143 -4.88 5.15 -0.47
N THR A 144 -6.09 4.84 -0.01
CA THR A 144 -7.33 5.41 -0.53
C THR A 144 -7.33 6.94 -0.42
N LEU A 145 -6.90 7.48 0.73
CA LEU A 145 -6.85 8.92 0.99
C LEU A 145 -5.78 9.66 0.16
N VAL A 146 -4.78 8.97 -0.38
CA VAL A 146 -3.78 9.54 -1.29
C VAL A 146 -4.20 9.34 -2.75
N MET A 147 -4.80 8.21 -3.11
CA MET A 147 -5.28 7.99 -4.46
C MET A 147 -6.47 8.90 -4.83
N VAL A 148 -7.14 9.54 -3.85
CA VAL A 148 -8.24 10.48 -4.08
C VAL A 148 -7.85 11.71 -4.92
N PHE A 149 -6.57 12.08 -4.99
CA PHE A 149 -6.09 13.12 -5.91
C PHE A 149 -6.31 12.75 -7.39
N HIS A 150 -6.59 11.47 -7.65
CA HIS A 150 -6.93 10.94 -8.97
C HIS A 150 -8.21 10.08 -8.92
N PRO A 151 -9.41 10.69 -8.79
CA PRO A 151 -10.66 9.97 -8.57
C PRO A 151 -10.98 8.87 -9.58
N GLN A 152 -10.71 9.11 -10.87
CA GLN A 152 -10.93 8.13 -11.93
C GLN A 152 -10.07 6.87 -11.74
N TYR A 153 -8.80 7.05 -11.32
CA TYR A 153 -7.91 5.95 -11.02
C TYR A 153 -8.29 5.26 -9.71
N LEU A 154 -8.66 6.03 -8.67
CA LEU A 154 -9.14 5.50 -7.40
C LEU A 154 -10.36 4.58 -7.59
N GLU A 155 -11.34 4.98 -8.38
CA GLU A 155 -12.53 4.17 -8.65
C GLU A 155 -12.17 2.82 -9.30
N SER A 156 -11.32 2.85 -10.34
CA SER A 156 -10.82 1.62 -10.99
C SER A 156 -10.00 0.74 -10.04
N PHE A 157 -9.16 1.36 -9.20
CA PHE A 157 -8.38 0.68 -8.18
C PHE A 157 -9.25 -0.05 -7.16
N LEU A 158 -10.25 0.63 -6.58
CA LEU A 158 -11.17 0.07 -5.59
C LEU A 158 -12.01 -1.07 -6.19
N LYS A 159 -12.52 -0.91 -7.41
CA LYS A 159 -13.23 -1.98 -8.15
C LYS A 159 -12.35 -3.22 -8.31
N THR A 160 -11.10 -3.02 -8.74
CA THR A 160 -10.13 -4.12 -8.90
C THR A 160 -9.84 -4.80 -7.56
N GLN A 161 -9.63 -4.02 -6.49
CA GLN A 161 -9.33 -4.57 -5.17
C GLN A 161 -10.50 -5.36 -4.59
N HIS A 162 -11.73 -4.86 -4.75
CA HIS A 162 -12.95 -5.57 -4.35
C HIS A 162 -13.07 -6.92 -5.09
N TYR A 163 -12.86 -6.93 -6.40
CA TYR A 163 -12.87 -8.17 -7.19
C TYR A 163 -11.81 -9.17 -6.71
N LEU A 164 -10.58 -8.70 -6.45
CA LEU A 164 -9.49 -9.58 -6.06
C LEU A 164 -9.65 -10.15 -4.66
N LEU A 165 -10.14 -9.38 -3.69
CA LEU A 165 -10.12 -9.75 -2.28
C LEU A 165 -11.48 -10.10 -1.68
N GLN A 166 -12.59 -9.69 -2.26
CA GLN A 166 -13.91 -9.84 -1.63
C GLN A 166 -14.87 -10.74 -2.44
N MET A 167 -14.81 -10.65 -3.78
CA MET A 167 -15.68 -11.45 -4.64
C MET A 167 -15.32 -12.94 -4.64
N ASP A 168 -16.29 -13.80 -4.98
CA ASP A 168 -16.03 -15.21 -5.22
C ASP A 168 -14.97 -15.40 -6.32
N GLY A 169 -14.05 -16.33 -6.11
CA GLY A 169 -12.91 -16.51 -7.00
C GLY A 169 -12.15 -17.82 -6.72
N PRO A 170 -11.15 -18.14 -7.54
CA PRO A 170 -10.46 -19.44 -7.48
C PRO A 170 -9.80 -19.74 -6.12
N LEU A 171 -9.36 -18.72 -5.39
CA LEU A 171 -8.66 -18.85 -4.12
C LEU A 171 -9.54 -18.51 -2.92
N PRO A 172 -9.40 -19.22 -1.78
CA PRO A 172 -10.04 -18.82 -0.52
C PRO A 172 -9.53 -17.48 0.00
N LEU A 173 -10.38 -16.68 0.68
CA LEU A 173 -10.05 -15.33 1.15
C LEU A 173 -8.74 -15.26 1.97
N HIS A 174 -8.56 -16.15 2.95
CA HIS A 174 -7.34 -16.18 3.76
C HIS A 174 -6.08 -16.49 2.93
N HIS A 175 -6.17 -17.30 1.87
CA HIS A 175 -5.04 -17.49 0.95
C HIS A 175 -4.72 -16.20 0.20
N ARG A 176 -5.74 -15.44 -0.23
CA ARG A 176 -5.54 -14.18 -0.96
C ARG A 176 -4.82 -13.13 -0.11
N HIS A 177 -5.24 -12.95 1.14
CA HIS A 177 -4.54 -12.03 2.05
C HIS A 177 -3.13 -12.51 2.36
N TYR A 178 -2.91 -13.82 2.56
CA TYR A 178 -1.57 -14.35 2.78
C TYR A 178 -0.64 -14.16 1.57
N ILE A 179 -1.15 -14.32 0.34
CA ILE A 179 -0.41 -13.99 -0.89
C ILE A 179 -0.06 -12.49 -0.92
N GLY A 180 -0.97 -11.61 -0.48
CA GLY A 180 -0.69 -10.18 -0.30
C GLY A 180 0.45 -9.92 0.69
N ILE A 181 0.48 -10.63 1.82
CA ILE A 181 1.60 -10.60 2.80
C ILE A 181 2.90 -11.02 2.11
N MET A 182 2.91 -12.17 1.42
CA MET A 182 4.08 -12.70 0.73
C MET A 182 4.63 -11.71 -0.31
N ALA A 183 3.77 -11.02 -1.05
CA ALA A 183 4.15 -10.04 -2.05
C ALA A 183 4.75 -8.78 -1.41
N ALA A 184 4.06 -8.20 -0.43
CA ALA A 184 4.51 -7.00 0.29
C ALA A 184 5.85 -7.21 1.03
N ALA A 185 6.03 -8.40 1.61
CA ALA A 185 7.25 -8.77 2.32
C ALA A 185 8.50 -8.76 1.42
N ARG A 186 8.36 -9.03 0.10
CA ARG A 186 9.50 -8.97 -0.86
C ARG A 186 10.16 -7.59 -0.94
N HIS A 187 9.42 -6.54 -0.58
CA HIS A 187 9.88 -5.15 -0.59
C HIS A 187 10.00 -4.58 0.83
N GLN A 188 9.92 -5.40 1.88
CA GLN A 188 9.90 -4.96 3.28
C GLN A 188 8.83 -3.88 3.56
N CYS A 189 7.70 -3.97 2.87
CA CYS A 189 6.63 -2.99 2.99
C CYS A 189 5.75 -3.29 4.22
N SER A 190 6.21 -2.87 5.40
CA SER A 190 5.54 -3.14 6.68
C SER A 190 4.09 -2.62 6.72
N TYR A 191 3.81 -1.51 6.05
CA TYR A 191 2.45 -0.97 5.91
C TYR A 191 1.49 -1.99 5.29
N LEU A 192 1.84 -2.53 4.10
CA LEU A 192 0.99 -3.50 3.40
C LEU A 192 0.97 -4.86 4.10
N VAL A 193 2.09 -5.29 4.68
CA VAL A 193 2.13 -6.52 5.50
C VAL A 193 1.12 -6.43 6.64
N ASN A 194 1.16 -5.35 7.43
CA ASN A 194 0.24 -5.16 8.55
C ASN A 194 -1.22 -5.03 8.10
N LEU A 195 -1.47 -4.40 6.94
CA LEU A 195 -2.78 -4.34 6.32
C LEU A 195 -3.38 -5.73 6.12
N HIS A 196 -2.61 -6.61 5.47
CA HIS A 196 -3.06 -7.96 5.15
C HIS A 196 -3.04 -8.91 6.35
N VAL A 197 -2.16 -8.73 7.33
CA VAL A 197 -2.18 -9.53 8.57
C VAL A 197 -3.51 -9.36 9.29
N ASN A 198 -3.99 -8.13 9.43
CA ASN A 198 -5.28 -7.84 10.07
C ASN A 198 -6.43 -8.49 9.29
N ASP A 199 -6.47 -8.27 7.97
CA ASP A 199 -7.55 -8.81 7.14
C ASP A 199 -7.50 -10.35 7.06
N PHE A 200 -6.30 -10.96 7.03
CA PHE A 200 -6.09 -12.41 7.06
C PHE A 200 -6.68 -13.05 8.33
N LEU A 201 -6.40 -12.46 9.50
CA LEU A 201 -6.94 -12.94 10.77
C LEU A 201 -8.45 -12.75 10.82
N HIS A 202 -8.97 -11.63 10.31
CA HIS A 202 -10.40 -11.35 10.28
C HIS A 202 -11.19 -12.38 9.45
N VAL A 203 -10.65 -12.82 8.31
CA VAL A 203 -11.29 -13.87 7.47
C VAL A 203 -11.00 -15.30 7.95
N GLY A 204 -10.47 -15.48 9.17
CA GLY A 204 -10.27 -16.79 9.80
C GLY A 204 -8.99 -17.52 9.37
N GLY A 205 -7.97 -16.80 8.90
CA GLY A 205 -6.66 -17.37 8.62
C GLY A 205 -5.97 -17.92 9.87
N ASP A 206 -5.23 -19.02 9.74
CA ASP A 206 -4.51 -19.64 10.85
C ASP A 206 -3.32 -18.74 11.27
N PRO A 207 -3.29 -18.20 12.51
CA PRO A 207 -2.21 -17.33 12.97
C PRO A 207 -0.82 -17.97 12.88
N LYS A 208 -0.72 -19.30 12.87
CA LYS A 208 0.57 -19.99 12.74
C LYS A 208 1.29 -19.67 11.43
N TRP A 209 0.55 -19.39 10.36
CA TRP A 209 1.16 -19.06 9.06
C TRP A 209 1.93 -17.73 9.11
N LEU A 210 1.60 -16.86 10.06
CA LEU A 210 2.30 -15.60 10.23
C LEU A 210 3.73 -15.83 10.74
N ASN A 211 4.03 -16.94 11.42
CA ASN A 211 5.37 -17.21 11.94
C ASN A 211 6.43 -17.57 10.88
N GLY A 212 6.13 -17.43 9.58
CA GLY A 212 7.05 -17.72 8.47
C GLY A 212 6.38 -18.54 7.37
N LEU A 213 6.94 -18.48 6.16
CA LEU A 213 6.40 -19.17 4.99
C LEU A 213 6.39 -20.70 5.18
N GLU A 214 7.38 -21.23 5.89
CA GLU A 214 7.50 -22.64 6.27
C GLU A 214 6.32 -23.16 7.11
N ASN A 215 5.60 -22.26 7.78
CA ASN A 215 4.41 -22.58 8.57
C ASN A 215 3.11 -22.52 7.75
N ALA A 216 3.16 -22.05 6.50
CA ALA A 216 2.02 -22.03 5.58
C ALA A 216 1.85 -23.38 4.85
N PRO A 217 0.68 -23.66 4.24
CA PRO A 217 0.48 -24.85 3.41
C PRO A 217 1.51 -24.96 2.29
N GLN A 218 1.95 -26.19 1.98
CA GLN A 218 2.96 -26.46 0.94
C GLN A 218 2.59 -25.83 -0.41
N LYS A 219 1.30 -25.77 -0.75
CA LYS A 219 0.79 -25.09 -1.96
C LYS A 219 1.26 -23.62 -2.04
N LEU A 220 1.17 -22.88 -0.93
CA LEU A 220 1.62 -21.48 -0.84
C LEU A 220 3.15 -21.38 -0.77
N GLN A 221 3.82 -22.30 -0.08
CA GLN A 221 5.29 -22.36 -0.07
C GLN A 221 5.86 -22.50 -1.50
N ASN A 222 5.25 -23.35 -2.32
CA ASN A 222 5.67 -23.59 -3.71
C ASN A 222 5.58 -22.31 -4.57
N LEU A 223 4.66 -21.39 -4.26
CA LEU A 223 4.53 -20.10 -4.94
C LEU A 223 5.69 -19.14 -4.64
N GLY A 224 6.46 -19.42 -3.57
CA GLY A 224 7.51 -18.55 -3.07
C GLY A 224 8.60 -18.21 -4.09
N GLU A 225 9.05 -19.17 -4.91
CA GLU A 225 10.07 -18.86 -5.92
C GLU A 225 9.52 -17.96 -7.03
N LEU A 226 8.29 -18.20 -7.49
CA LEU A 226 7.67 -17.36 -8.51
C LEU A 226 7.46 -15.92 -8.02
N ASN A 227 6.98 -15.74 -6.78
CA ASN A 227 6.85 -14.42 -6.16
C ASN A 227 8.18 -13.65 -6.11
N LYS A 228 9.25 -14.33 -5.69
CA LYS A 228 10.59 -13.75 -5.64
C LYS A 228 11.08 -13.29 -7.01
N VAL A 229 10.89 -14.10 -8.05
CA VAL A 229 11.32 -13.75 -9.41
C VAL A 229 10.46 -12.61 -9.97
N LEU A 230 9.14 -12.65 -9.79
CA LEU A 230 8.20 -11.60 -10.21
C LEU A 230 8.58 -10.22 -9.63
N ALA A 231 8.88 -10.16 -8.33
CA ALA A 231 9.12 -8.90 -7.63
C ALA A 231 10.39 -8.17 -8.09
N HIS A 232 11.41 -8.92 -8.53
CA HIS A 232 12.77 -8.39 -8.67
C HIS A 232 13.37 -8.54 -10.07
N ARG A 233 13.09 -9.66 -10.75
CA ARG A 233 13.68 -10.03 -12.05
C ARG A 233 12.67 -10.80 -12.92
N PRO A 234 11.54 -10.19 -13.29
CA PRO A 234 10.44 -10.90 -13.97
C PRO A 234 10.85 -11.52 -15.31
N TRP A 235 11.90 -11.01 -15.98
CA TRP A 235 12.43 -11.58 -17.22
C TRP A 235 13.11 -12.96 -17.05
N LEU A 236 13.36 -13.41 -15.81
CA LEU A 236 13.89 -14.76 -15.54
C LEU A 236 12.80 -15.83 -15.43
N ILE A 237 11.52 -15.45 -15.55
CA ILE A 237 10.42 -16.41 -15.52
C ILE A 237 10.49 -17.26 -16.79
N THR A 238 10.44 -18.57 -16.59
CA THR A 238 10.46 -19.57 -17.65
C THR A 238 9.28 -20.52 -17.50
N LYS A 239 8.97 -21.30 -18.54
CA LYS A 239 7.89 -22.30 -18.49
C LYS A 239 8.08 -23.31 -17.35
N GLU A 240 9.33 -23.63 -16.98
CA GLU A 240 9.62 -24.57 -15.90
C GLU A 240 9.14 -24.08 -14.54
N HIS A 241 9.10 -22.75 -14.32
CA HIS A 241 8.50 -22.17 -13.12
C HIS A 241 6.99 -22.44 -13.05
N ILE A 242 6.31 -22.31 -14.19
CA ILE A 242 4.87 -22.56 -14.32
C ILE A 242 4.57 -24.06 -14.22
N GLU A 243 5.30 -24.90 -14.97
CA GLU A 243 5.14 -26.35 -14.95
C GLU A 243 5.31 -26.93 -13.55
N ARG A 244 6.25 -26.43 -12.74
CA ARG A 244 6.44 -26.86 -11.34
C ARG A 244 5.21 -26.62 -10.47
N LEU A 245 4.47 -25.54 -10.69
CA LEU A 245 3.25 -25.22 -9.93
C LEU A 245 2.04 -26.03 -10.39
N LEU A 246 2.01 -26.41 -11.66
CA LEU A 246 0.90 -27.15 -12.29
C LEU A 246 1.06 -28.68 -12.24
N LYS A 247 2.14 -29.21 -11.65
CA LYS A 247 2.34 -30.66 -11.53
C LYS A 247 1.17 -31.30 -10.78
N ALA A 248 0.65 -32.40 -11.31
CA ALA A 248 -0.46 -33.17 -10.71
C ALA A 248 -0.02 -33.92 -9.44
N GLU A 249 0.24 -33.15 -8.39
CA GLU A 249 0.61 -33.59 -7.04
C GLU A 249 -0.44 -33.10 -6.03
N GLU A 250 -0.36 -33.56 -4.78
CA GLU A 250 -1.35 -33.27 -3.72
C GLU A 250 -1.59 -31.75 -3.48
N HIS A 251 -0.60 -30.91 -3.82
CA HIS A 251 -0.64 -29.46 -3.60
C HIS A 251 -0.53 -28.65 -4.90
N SER A 252 -1.05 -29.20 -6.00
CA SER A 252 -1.02 -28.56 -7.33
C SER A 252 -1.85 -27.28 -7.39
N TRP A 253 -1.41 -26.35 -8.23
CA TRP A 253 -2.18 -25.18 -8.66
C TRP A 253 -2.97 -25.49 -9.92
N SER A 254 -4.23 -25.06 -9.97
CA SER A 254 -4.94 -24.91 -11.24
C SER A 254 -4.48 -23.64 -11.97
N LEU A 255 -4.73 -23.56 -13.28
CA LEU A 255 -4.43 -22.36 -14.06
C LEU A 255 -5.19 -21.12 -13.55
N ALA A 256 -6.45 -21.26 -13.16
CA ALA A 256 -7.27 -20.17 -12.64
C ALA A 256 -6.72 -19.64 -11.30
N GLU A 257 -6.39 -20.54 -10.37
CA GLU A 257 -5.75 -20.16 -9.10
C GLU A 257 -4.39 -19.51 -9.32
N LEU A 258 -3.59 -20.02 -10.25
CA LEU A 258 -2.27 -19.46 -10.53
C LEU A 258 -2.36 -18.06 -11.14
N VAL A 259 -3.28 -17.83 -12.08
CA VAL A 259 -3.53 -16.49 -12.64
C VAL A 259 -3.99 -15.53 -11.54
N HIS A 260 -4.94 -15.94 -10.69
CA HIS A 260 -5.38 -15.12 -9.56
C HIS A 260 -4.22 -14.78 -8.61
N ALA A 261 -3.37 -15.75 -8.27
CA ALA A 261 -2.19 -15.54 -7.45
C ALA A 261 -1.18 -14.58 -8.09
N VAL A 262 -0.87 -14.74 -9.38
CA VAL A 262 0.06 -13.85 -10.09
C VAL A 262 -0.48 -12.42 -10.14
N VAL A 263 -1.78 -12.23 -10.34
CA VAL A 263 -2.41 -10.90 -10.28
C VAL A 263 -2.29 -10.30 -8.88
N LEU A 264 -2.56 -11.06 -7.82
CA LEU A 264 -2.37 -10.60 -6.44
C LEU A 264 -0.91 -10.21 -6.15
N LEU A 265 0.05 -11.07 -6.54
CA LEU A 265 1.47 -10.81 -6.32
C LEU A 265 1.91 -9.50 -6.99
N THR A 266 1.64 -9.36 -8.29
CA THR A 266 2.02 -8.16 -9.06
C THR A 266 1.26 -6.91 -8.60
N HIS A 267 0.00 -7.04 -8.19
CA HIS A 267 -0.78 -5.95 -7.61
C HIS A 267 -0.07 -5.39 -6.36
N TYR A 268 0.33 -6.26 -5.42
CA TYR A 268 0.96 -5.81 -4.17
C TYR A 268 2.46 -5.49 -4.29
N HIS A 269 3.17 -6.00 -5.29
CA HIS A 269 4.48 -5.46 -5.68
C HIS A 269 4.34 -4.02 -6.15
N SER A 270 3.40 -3.74 -7.06
CA SER A 270 3.16 -2.38 -7.55
C SER A 270 2.68 -1.43 -6.45
N LEU A 271 1.84 -1.92 -5.53
CA LEU A 271 1.34 -1.13 -4.42
C LEU A 271 2.42 -0.84 -3.37
N ALA A 272 3.43 -1.72 -3.23
CA ALA A 272 4.59 -1.43 -2.41
C ALA A 272 5.40 -0.26 -2.98
N SER A 273 5.60 -0.22 -4.31
CA SER A 273 6.22 0.93 -4.98
C SER A 273 5.42 2.22 -4.76
N PHE A 274 4.10 2.17 -4.88
CA PHE A 274 3.23 3.32 -4.57
C PHE A 274 3.35 3.75 -3.10
N THR A 275 3.36 2.78 -2.17
CA THR A 275 3.45 3.03 -0.73
C THR A 275 4.73 3.80 -0.36
N PHE A 276 5.87 3.39 -0.90
CA PHE A 276 7.13 4.10 -0.70
C PHE A 276 7.21 5.40 -1.49
N GLY A 277 6.81 5.39 -2.77
CA GLY A 277 6.87 6.55 -3.66
C GLY A 277 5.98 7.72 -3.20
N CYS A 278 4.85 7.42 -2.55
CA CYS A 278 3.96 8.42 -1.97
C CYS A 278 4.22 8.65 -0.47
N GLY A 279 5.23 8.00 0.12
CA GLY A 279 5.60 8.20 1.53
C GLY A 279 4.46 7.91 2.50
N ILE A 280 3.68 6.86 2.25
CA ILE A 280 2.47 6.54 3.04
C ILE A 280 2.82 6.36 4.52
N SER A 281 2.05 7.01 5.37
CA SER A 281 2.16 6.92 6.84
C SER A 281 1.52 5.64 7.37
N PRO A 282 1.92 5.15 8.56
CA PRO A 282 1.17 4.10 9.25
C PRO A 282 -0.31 4.47 9.48
N GLU A 283 -1.19 3.48 9.52
CA GLU A 283 -2.61 3.68 9.86
C GLU A 283 -2.78 4.14 11.30
N ILE A 284 -3.74 5.03 11.56
CA ILE A 284 -3.98 5.61 12.92
C ILE A 284 -4.14 4.52 13.97
N HIS A 285 -4.87 3.45 13.67
CA HIS A 285 -5.18 2.37 14.59
C HIS A 285 -4.10 1.29 14.67
N CYS A 286 -3.05 1.39 13.86
CA CYS A 286 -1.90 0.48 13.87
C CYS A 286 -0.74 1.06 14.69
N ASP A 287 0.21 0.21 15.03
CA ASP A 287 1.44 0.61 15.71
C ASP A 287 2.19 1.68 14.90
N GLY A 288 2.68 2.71 15.59
CA GLY A 288 3.34 3.86 14.96
C GLY A 288 2.40 4.89 14.33
N GLY A 289 1.09 4.64 14.27
CA GLY A 289 0.10 5.61 13.79
C GLY A 289 -0.47 6.53 14.87
N HIS A 290 -0.35 6.14 16.14
CA HIS A 290 -0.89 6.87 17.28
C HIS A 290 0.05 6.86 18.50
N THR A 291 -0.21 7.75 19.45
CA THR A 291 0.46 7.77 20.75
C THR A 291 -0.51 8.12 21.87
N PHE A 292 -0.27 7.55 23.06
CA PHE A 292 -0.98 7.88 24.30
C PHE A 292 -0.20 8.89 25.17
N ARG A 293 0.92 9.42 24.66
CA ARG A 293 1.78 10.37 25.38
C ARG A 293 1.21 11.80 25.33
N PRO A 294 1.39 12.61 26.39
CA PRO A 294 0.96 14.01 26.38
C PRO A 294 1.65 14.83 25.29
N PRO A 295 1.07 15.97 24.87
CA PRO A 295 1.78 16.91 23.99
C PRO A 295 3.00 17.45 24.73
N SER A 296 4.20 17.10 24.25
CA SER A 296 5.41 17.79 24.72
C SER A 296 5.37 19.22 24.20
N VAL A 297 5.82 20.17 25.02
CA VAL A 297 5.88 21.61 24.68
C VAL A 297 6.91 21.89 23.57
N SER A 298 7.75 20.90 23.25
CA SER A 298 8.55 20.83 22.02
C SER A 298 7.83 19.90 21.03
N ASN A 299 7.47 20.42 19.86
CA ASN A 299 6.87 19.67 18.75
C ASN A 299 7.88 18.73 18.04
N TYR A 300 8.97 18.39 18.71
CA TYR A 300 10.01 17.48 18.23
C TYR A 300 10.39 16.55 19.39
N CYS A 301 9.87 15.32 19.36
CA CYS A 301 10.58 14.20 19.97
C CYS A 301 10.66 13.08 18.94
N ILE A 302 11.74 13.11 18.16
CA ILE A 302 12.29 11.97 17.41
C ILE A 302 12.88 10.95 18.41
N CYS A 303 12.23 10.75 19.55
CA CYS A 303 12.73 9.90 20.63
C CYS A 303 11.83 8.69 20.89
N ASP A 304 10.67 8.62 20.24
CA ASP A 304 9.74 7.48 20.29
C ASP A 304 9.62 6.71 18.99
N ILE A 305 10.42 7.09 17.99
CA ILE A 305 10.56 6.37 16.71
C ILE A 305 11.65 5.28 16.83
N THR A 306 12.25 5.09 18.01
CA THR A 306 13.23 4.04 18.27
C THR A 306 12.56 2.68 18.49
N ASN A 307 11.96 2.14 17.42
CA ASN A 307 12.27 0.79 16.95
C ASN A 307 12.69 0.78 15.47
N GLY A 308 13.19 1.91 14.96
CA GLY A 308 13.87 2.04 13.68
C GLY A 308 15.04 3.00 13.84
N ASN A 309 16.23 2.46 14.08
CA ASN A 309 17.44 3.23 14.33
C ASN A 309 17.85 3.99 13.05
N HIS A 310 17.72 5.31 13.04
CA HIS A 310 18.49 6.18 12.15
C HIS A 310 19.49 6.95 13.02
N ASN A 311 20.78 6.66 12.83
CA ASN A 311 21.85 7.58 13.20
C ASN A 311 21.62 8.87 12.42
N VAL A 312 21.16 9.91 13.11
CA VAL A 312 21.35 11.28 12.65
C VAL A 312 22.80 11.62 12.94
N ASP A 313 23.66 11.46 11.95
CA ASP A 313 24.88 12.26 11.91
C ASP A 313 24.40 13.69 11.69
N GLU A 314 24.52 14.52 12.72
CA GLU A 314 24.19 15.94 12.69
C GLU A 314 25.16 16.66 11.75
N MET A 315 24.91 16.57 10.44
CA MET A 315 25.39 17.61 9.53
C MET A 315 24.55 18.84 9.83
N GLN A 316 25.14 19.74 10.64
CA GLN A 316 24.70 21.11 10.79
C GLN A 316 24.15 21.62 9.46
N VAL A 317 22.88 22.02 9.46
CA VAL A 317 22.28 22.81 8.39
C VAL A 317 22.98 24.17 8.43
N ASN A 318 24.19 24.21 7.90
CA ASN A 318 24.77 25.42 7.39
C ASN A 318 23.88 25.83 6.23
N SER A 319 23.26 27.01 6.37
CA SER A 319 22.65 27.75 5.27
C SER A 319 23.50 27.63 4.01
N ALA A 320 23.10 26.74 3.11
CA ALA A 320 23.68 26.57 1.79
C ALA A 320 22.56 26.14 0.85
N GLY A 321 22.10 27.11 0.06
CA GLY A 321 21.20 26.89 -1.07
C GLY A 321 19.73 27.16 -0.77
N ASN A 322 19.33 28.43 -0.77
CA ASN A 322 18.03 28.77 -1.34
C ASN A 322 18.01 28.21 -2.76
N ILE A 323 17.45 27.01 -2.99
CA ILE A 323 16.99 26.64 -4.33
C ILE A 323 15.88 27.65 -4.60
N SER A 324 16.17 28.62 -5.45
CA SER A 324 15.22 29.69 -5.71
C SER A 324 14.01 29.05 -6.39
N VAL A 325 12.79 29.37 -5.94
CA VAL A 325 11.54 28.96 -6.62
C VAL A 325 11.60 29.32 -8.13
N SER A 326 12.41 30.32 -8.48
CA SER A 326 12.73 30.71 -9.85
C SER A 326 13.41 29.60 -10.67
N ASP A 327 14.34 28.83 -10.09
CA ASP A 327 15.09 27.79 -10.83
C ASP A 327 14.17 26.63 -11.24
N SER A 328 13.30 26.17 -10.33
CA SER A 328 12.30 25.14 -10.64
C SER A 328 11.28 25.57 -11.71
N PHE A 329 10.99 26.87 -11.78
CA PHE A 329 10.10 27.43 -12.78
C PHE A 329 10.74 27.39 -14.18
N PHE A 330 12.03 27.76 -14.28
CA PHE A 330 12.76 27.69 -15.56
C PHE A 330 12.95 26.25 -16.06
N GLU A 331 13.12 25.27 -15.17
CA GLU A 331 13.20 23.86 -15.56
C GLU A 331 11.89 23.33 -16.16
N VAL A 332 10.75 23.71 -15.58
CA VAL A 332 9.42 23.33 -16.11
C VAL A 332 9.20 23.96 -17.49
N GLU A 333 9.55 25.24 -17.67
CA GLU A 333 9.44 25.90 -18.98
C GLU A 333 10.36 25.26 -20.02
N ALA A 334 11.60 24.93 -19.66
CA ALA A 334 12.55 24.25 -20.54
C ALA A 334 12.05 22.85 -20.96
N LEU A 335 11.45 22.10 -20.03
CA LEU A 335 10.84 20.80 -20.32
C LEU A 335 9.66 20.95 -21.29
N MET A 336 8.77 21.93 -21.06
CA MET A 336 7.63 22.18 -21.95
C MET A 336 8.07 22.56 -23.36
N GLU A 337 9.12 23.38 -23.50
CA GLU A 337 9.69 23.72 -24.80
C GLU A 337 10.32 22.52 -25.49
N LYS A 338 11.04 21.66 -24.76
CA LYS A 338 11.57 20.40 -25.28
C LYS A 338 10.47 19.46 -25.78
N MET A 339 9.37 19.34 -25.01
CA MET A 339 8.20 18.55 -25.41
C MET A 339 7.57 19.10 -26.69
N ARG A 340 7.45 20.43 -26.83
CA ARG A 340 6.93 21.08 -28.03
C ARG A 340 7.81 20.79 -29.25
N GLN A 341 9.13 20.94 -29.11
CA GLN A 341 10.09 20.66 -30.18
C GLN A 341 10.02 19.20 -30.63
N LEU A 342 9.97 18.25 -29.71
CA LEU A 342 9.87 16.83 -30.04
C LEU A 342 8.54 16.46 -30.70
N GLN A 343 7.46 17.17 -30.39
CA GLN A 343 6.17 17.00 -31.06
C GLN A 343 6.21 17.55 -32.50
N GLU A 344 6.90 18.67 -32.73
CA GLU A 344 7.06 19.29 -34.05
C GLU A 344 8.02 18.51 -34.95
N CYS A 345 9.11 17.96 -34.40
CA CYS A 345 10.09 17.16 -35.14
C CYS A 345 9.63 15.71 -35.40
N ARG A 346 8.52 15.26 -34.80
CA ARG A 346 8.02 13.88 -34.93
C ARG A 346 7.65 13.50 -36.37
N ASP A 347 7.33 14.49 -37.20
CA ASP A 347 6.88 14.28 -38.58
C ASP A 347 8.04 14.31 -39.61
N GLU A 348 9.27 14.67 -39.21
CA GLU A 348 10.37 14.93 -40.16
C GLU A 348 11.52 13.90 -40.13
N GLU A 349 11.79 13.20 -39.01
CA GLU A 349 12.91 12.23 -38.93
C GLU A 349 12.56 11.00 -38.04
N GLU A 350 12.03 9.93 -38.63
CA GLU A 350 12.00 8.62 -37.94
C GLU A 350 13.41 8.02 -37.90
N ALA A 351 14.02 7.96 -36.72
CA ALA A 351 15.30 7.30 -36.49
C ALA A 351 15.30 5.87 -37.04
N SER A 352 16.45 5.40 -37.54
CA SER A 352 16.54 4.04 -38.08
C SER A 352 16.30 2.98 -36.98
N GLN A 353 15.86 1.77 -37.36
CA GLN A 353 15.66 0.68 -36.40
C GLN A 353 16.93 0.31 -35.61
N GLU A 354 18.10 0.45 -36.24
CA GLU A 354 19.41 0.19 -35.63
C GLU A 354 19.76 1.27 -34.60
N GLU A 355 19.50 2.52 -34.93
CA GLU A 355 19.68 3.64 -34.00
C GLU A 355 18.74 3.54 -32.79
N MET A 356 17.47 3.22 -33.01
CA MET A 356 16.51 2.99 -31.92
C MET A 356 16.93 1.83 -31.00
N ALA A 357 17.50 0.76 -31.56
CA ALA A 357 18.05 -0.34 -30.77
C ALA A 357 19.27 0.11 -29.94
N SER A 358 20.17 0.88 -30.53
CA SER A 358 21.34 1.43 -29.84
C SER A 358 20.96 2.36 -28.68
N ARG A 359 20.03 3.29 -28.92
CA ARG A 359 19.49 4.20 -27.90
C ARG A 359 18.84 3.43 -26.75
N PHE A 360 18.07 2.38 -27.06
CA PHE A 360 17.47 1.52 -26.04
C PHE A 360 18.52 0.81 -25.17
N GLU A 361 19.56 0.22 -25.77
CA GLU A 361 20.62 -0.45 -25.00
C GLU A 361 21.42 0.52 -24.12
N MET A 362 21.61 1.75 -24.59
CA MET A 362 22.24 2.82 -23.82
C MET A 362 21.38 3.19 -22.61
N GLU A 363 20.10 3.51 -22.82
CA GLU A 363 19.15 3.87 -21.74
C GLU A 363 19.00 2.74 -20.72
N LYS A 364 18.85 1.49 -21.19
CA LYS A 364 18.79 0.31 -20.33
C LYS A 364 20.04 0.21 -19.47
N ARG A 365 21.22 0.47 -20.04
CA ARG A 365 22.50 0.45 -19.30
C ARG A 365 22.58 1.58 -18.27
N GLU A 366 22.22 2.79 -18.65
CA GLU A 366 22.24 3.96 -17.75
C GLU A 366 21.27 3.78 -16.57
N SER A 367 20.09 3.24 -16.82
CA SER A 367 19.09 2.96 -15.79
C SER A 367 19.56 1.99 -14.68
N MET A 368 20.58 1.16 -14.96
CA MET A 368 21.17 0.27 -13.96
C MET A 368 22.01 1.01 -12.92
N PHE A 369 22.50 2.22 -13.23
CA PHE A 369 23.34 3.02 -12.34
C PHE A 369 22.55 3.97 -11.43
N VAL A 370 21.30 4.29 -11.77
CA VAL A 370 20.45 5.27 -11.05
C VAL A 370 20.14 4.85 -9.60
N PHE A 371 20.28 3.55 -9.26
CA PHE A 371 19.98 3.01 -7.93
C PHE A 371 21.22 2.68 -7.08
N SER A 372 22.42 3.00 -7.56
CA SER A 372 23.68 2.74 -6.85
C SER A 372 24.16 4.03 -6.15
N SER A 373 23.57 4.37 -5.02
CA SER A 373 24.35 5.10 -4.01
C SER A 373 25.27 4.08 -3.34
N ASP A 374 26.57 4.37 -3.26
CA ASP A 374 27.63 3.55 -2.65
C ASP A 374 27.46 3.33 -1.11
N ASP A 375 26.24 3.20 -0.61
CA ASP A 375 25.97 2.70 0.73
C ASP A 375 25.87 1.16 0.66
N ASP A 376 27.04 0.54 0.59
CA ASP A 376 27.29 -0.87 0.91
C ASP A 376 27.09 -1.15 2.42
N GLU A 377 26.20 -0.41 3.09
CA GLU A 377 25.67 -0.78 4.39
C GLU A 377 24.49 -1.71 4.15
N ALA A 378 24.72 -3.01 4.35
CA ALA A 378 23.65 -3.99 4.47
C ALA A 378 22.56 -3.39 5.35
N THR A 379 21.44 -2.99 4.73
CA THR A 379 20.36 -2.30 5.44
C THR A 379 19.95 -3.25 6.57
N PRO A 380 20.12 -2.87 7.85
CA PRO A 380 19.82 -3.80 8.93
C PRO A 380 18.40 -4.27 8.73
N ALA A 381 18.18 -5.58 8.85
CA ALA A 381 16.87 -6.20 8.65
C ALA A 381 15.83 -5.37 9.38
N ARG A 382 15.07 -4.56 8.61
CA ARG A 382 14.01 -3.75 9.17
C ARG A 382 13.02 -4.76 9.73
N ASP A 383 12.65 -4.64 11.00
CA ASP A 383 11.63 -5.46 11.64
C ASP A 383 10.36 -5.38 10.79
N VAL A 384 10.17 -6.33 9.86
CA VAL A 384 9.00 -6.43 9.00
C VAL A 384 7.91 -7.00 9.88
N SER A 385 7.39 -6.17 10.78
CA SER A 385 6.43 -6.57 11.80
C SER A 385 6.99 -7.64 12.75
N ARG A 386 6.65 -7.53 14.03
CA ARG A 386 6.77 -8.60 15.06
C ARG A 386 6.12 -9.95 14.69
N HIS A 387 5.59 -10.07 13.47
CA HIS A 387 4.85 -11.18 12.92
C HIS A 387 5.52 -11.81 11.70
N PHE A 388 6.75 -11.44 11.31
CA PHE A 388 7.43 -12.10 10.19
C PHE A 388 8.96 -12.05 10.35
N GLU A 389 9.48 -12.87 11.26
CA GLU A 389 10.94 -12.98 11.55
C GLU A 389 11.73 -13.77 10.49
N ASP A 390 11.12 -14.20 9.37
CA ASP A 390 11.86 -14.85 8.29
C ASP A 390 12.56 -13.83 7.36
N THR A 391 13.72 -13.38 7.82
CA THR A 391 14.66 -12.53 7.06
C THR A 391 15.25 -13.23 5.83
N SER A 392 15.08 -14.56 5.68
CA SER A 392 15.60 -15.31 4.52
C SER A 392 14.87 -14.97 3.22
N TYR A 393 13.65 -14.43 3.35
CA TYR A 393 12.76 -14.04 2.25
C TYR A 393 12.77 -12.52 1.97
N GLY A 394 13.63 -11.75 2.65
CA GLY A 394 13.87 -10.34 2.36
C GLY A 394 14.60 -10.09 1.04
N TYR A 395 14.83 -8.81 0.73
CA TYR A 395 15.71 -8.36 -0.35
C TYR A 395 17.12 -8.92 -0.11
N LYS A 396 17.40 -10.12 -0.63
CA LYS A 396 18.76 -10.62 -0.81
C LYS A 396 19.32 -9.82 -1.98
N ASP A 397 20.38 -9.09 -1.69
CA ASP A 397 21.07 -8.21 -2.60
C ASP A 397 21.01 -8.72 -4.05
N PHE A 398 20.11 -8.11 -4.79
CA PHE A 398 19.95 -8.28 -6.23
C PHE A 398 20.31 -6.96 -6.90
N SER A 399 21.38 -6.30 -6.43
CA SER A 399 21.94 -5.16 -7.13
C SER A 399 22.05 -5.48 -8.62
N ARG A 400 21.57 -4.55 -9.45
CA ARG A 400 21.64 -4.67 -10.91
C ARG A 400 23.07 -4.49 -11.44
N HIS A 401 24.03 -4.27 -10.54
CA HIS A 401 25.43 -4.08 -10.88
C HIS A 401 26.00 -5.33 -11.56
N GLY A 402 26.42 -5.17 -12.81
CA GLY A 402 26.96 -6.28 -13.63
C GLY A 402 25.92 -7.27 -14.16
N MET A 403 24.62 -6.98 -14.03
CA MET A 403 23.57 -7.89 -14.51
C MET A 403 23.20 -7.67 -15.98
N HIS A 404 23.03 -8.78 -16.71
CA HIS A 404 22.48 -8.76 -18.05
C HIS A 404 20.94 -8.86 -18.03
N VAL A 405 20.26 -7.75 -18.31
CA VAL A 405 18.81 -7.74 -18.60
C VAL A 405 18.61 -7.98 -20.11
N PRO A 406 17.99 -9.11 -20.50
CA PRO A 406 17.77 -9.42 -21.91
C PRO A 406 16.79 -8.44 -22.53
N THR A 407 17.03 -8.09 -23.80
CA THR A 407 16.12 -7.22 -24.56
C THR A 407 14.98 -8.05 -25.12
N PHE A 408 13.76 -7.66 -24.75
CA PHE A 408 12.52 -8.26 -25.17
C PHE A 408 11.74 -7.29 -26.07
N ARG A 409 11.29 -7.74 -27.25
CA ARG A 409 10.50 -6.89 -28.15
C ARG A 409 9.03 -7.00 -27.77
N VAL A 410 8.36 -5.87 -27.58
CA VAL A 410 6.95 -5.88 -27.17
C VAL A 410 6.03 -6.59 -28.18
N GLN A 411 6.39 -6.63 -29.46
CA GLN A 411 5.62 -7.34 -30.51
C GLN A 411 5.62 -8.86 -30.32
N ASP A 412 6.62 -9.40 -29.61
CA ASP A 412 6.72 -10.84 -29.39
C ASP A 412 5.67 -11.30 -28.35
N TYR A 413 5.29 -10.42 -27.41
CA TYR A 413 4.21 -10.63 -26.46
C TYR A 413 3.78 -9.30 -25.81
N CYS A 414 2.63 -8.76 -26.21
CA CYS A 414 2.04 -7.56 -25.63
C CYS A 414 0.72 -7.86 -24.89
N TRP A 415 0.29 -6.91 -24.05
CA TRP A 415 -0.97 -7.01 -23.34
C TRP A 415 -2.17 -7.08 -24.30
N GLU A 416 -2.22 -6.18 -25.29
CA GLU A 416 -3.36 -6.03 -26.22
C GLU A 416 -3.64 -7.28 -27.04
N ASP A 417 -2.61 -7.90 -27.63
CA ASP A 417 -2.79 -9.05 -28.53
C ASP A 417 -2.77 -10.40 -27.81
N HIS A 418 -2.08 -10.50 -26.65
CA HIS A 418 -1.81 -11.78 -26.01
C HIS A 418 -2.24 -11.83 -24.54
N GLY A 419 -1.71 -10.91 -23.72
CA GLY A 419 -1.86 -10.94 -22.27
C GLY A 419 -3.31 -10.86 -21.80
N TYR A 420 -4.07 -9.91 -22.35
CA TYR A 420 -5.48 -9.71 -22.04
C TYR A 420 -6.30 -10.99 -22.30
N SER A 421 -6.17 -11.56 -23.50
CA SER A 421 -6.92 -12.75 -23.91
C SER A 421 -6.59 -13.96 -23.02
N LEU A 422 -5.31 -14.15 -22.69
CA LEU A 422 -4.88 -15.24 -21.82
C LEU A 422 -5.48 -15.11 -20.41
N VAL A 423 -5.34 -13.94 -19.80
CA VAL A 423 -5.82 -13.68 -18.44
C VAL A 423 -7.35 -13.82 -18.39
N ASN A 424 -8.06 -13.19 -19.31
CA ASN A 424 -9.53 -13.22 -19.32
C ASN A 424 -10.09 -14.62 -19.61
N ARG A 425 -9.36 -15.47 -20.35
CA ARG A 425 -9.75 -16.87 -20.57
C ARG A 425 -9.57 -17.74 -19.32
N LEU A 426 -8.57 -17.47 -18.50
CA LEU A 426 -8.21 -18.30 -17.34
C LEU A 426 -8.84 -17.83 -16.02
N TYR A 427 -9.08 -16.52 -15.89
CA TYR A 427 -9.83 -15.92 -14.81
C TYR A 427 -10.68 -14.79 -15.40
N PRO A 428 -11.95 -15.06 -15.74
CA PRO A 428 -12.83 -14.06 -16.36
C PRO A 428 -12.92 -12.77 -15.53
N ASP A 429 -13.25 -11.67 -16.21
CA ASP A 429 -13.47 -10.31 -15.66
C ASP A 429 -12.21 -9.63 -15.09
N VAL A 430 -11.23 -10.37 -14.56
CA VAL A 430 -9.97 -9.78 -14.08
C VAL A 430 -9.18 -9.14 -15.21
N GLY A 431 -9.24 -9.73 -16.41
CA GLY A 431 -8.59 -9.19 -17.61
C GLY A 431 -9.13 -7.81 -17.96
N GLN A 432 -10.45 -7.62 -17.90
CA GLN A 432 -11.09 -6.33 -18.14
C GLN A 432 -10.72 -5.30 -17.08
N LEU A 433 -10.75 -5.68 -15.79
CA LEU A 433 -10.41 -4.75 -14.70
C LEU A 433 -8.95 -4.26 -14.80
N ILE A 434 -8.02 -5.16 -15.15
CA ILE A 434 -6.61 -4.80 -15.36
C ILE A 434 -6.45 -3.91 -16.59
N ASP A 435 -7.14 -4.22 -17.69
CA ASP A 435 -7.10 -3.44 -18.93
C ASP A 435 -7.60 -2.01 -18.71
N GLU A 436 -8.76 -1.84 -18.06
CA GLU A 436 -9.30 -0.55 -17.70
C GLU A 436 -8.32 0.24 -16.81
N LYS A 437 -7.70 -0.42 -15.83
CA LYS A 437 -6.71 0.22 -14.95
C LYS A 437 -5.47 0.68 -15.70
N PHE A 438 -4.93 -0.13 -16.62
CA PHE A 438 -3.80 0.28 -17.47
C PHE A 438 -4.18 1.43 -18.39
N HIS A 439 -5.36 1.36 -19.02
CA HIS A 439 -5.86 2.41 -19.89
C HIS A 439 -6.03 3.74 -19.16
N ILE A 440 -6.65 3.73 -17.98
CA ILE A 440 -6.82 4.93 -17.14
C ILE A 440 -5.45 5.47 -16.74
N ALA A 441 -4.56 4.65 -16.17
CA ALA A 441 -3.25 5.11 -15.72
C ALA A 441 -2.41 5.72 -16.86
N TYR A 442 -2.44 5.10 -18.04
CA TYR A 442 -1.69 5.57 -19.20
C TYR A 442 -2.24 6.89 -19.75
N ASN A 443 -3.57 7.04 -19.81
CA ASN A 443 -4.22 8.20 -20.43
C ASN A 443 -4.59 9.33 -19.47
N LEU A 444 -4.51 9.12 -18.16
CA LEU A 444 -4.88 10.10 -17.15
C LEU A 444 -4.09 11.41 -17.34
N THR A 445 -4.82 12.49 -17.61
CA THR A 445 -4.27 13.83 -17.76
C THR A 445 -5.28 14.86 -17.28
N TYR A 446 -4.78 15.91 -16.63
CA TYR A 446 -5.56 17.12 -16.35
C TYR A 446 -5.23 18.24 -17.32
N ASN A 447 -4.41 17.95 -18.35
CA ASN A 447 -3.82 18.92 -19.27
C ASN A 447 -3.10 20.03 -18.52
N THR A 448 -2.35 19.66 -17.47
CA THR A 448 -1.59 20.57 -16.64
C THR A 448 -0.15 20.12 -16.49
N MET A 449 0.78 21.07 -16.43
CA MET A 449 2.18 20.86 -16.06
C MET A 449 2.55 21.85 -14.95
N ALA A 450 2.73 21.36 -13.73
CA ALA A 450 2.87 22.20 -12.53
C ALA A 450 1.78 23.29 -12.47
N MET A 451 2.14 24.57 -12.63
CA MET A 451 1.21 25.70 -12.58
C MET A 451 0.55 26.02 -13.94
N HIS A 452 1.03 25.42 -15.04
CA HIS A 452 0.53 25.66 -16.39
C HIS A 452 -0.69 24.80 -16.70
N LYS A 453 -1.66 25.39 -17.38
CA LYS A 453 -2.89 24.74 -17.86
C LYS A 453 -2.85 24.59 -19.38
N ASP A 454 -3.72 23.74 -19.90
CA ASP A 454 -3.89 23.44 -21.33
C ASP A 454 -2.61 22.90 -21.99
N VAL A 455 -1.83 22.09 -21.26
CA VAL A 455 -0.59 21.47 -21.73
C VAL A 455 -0.84 19.99 -22.08
N ASP A 456 -0.53 19.58 -23.31
CA ASP A 456 -0.53 18.15 -23.66
C ASP A 456 0.69 17.46 -23.03
N THR A 457 0.43 16.57 -22.07
CA THR A 457 1.44 15.79 -21.35
C THR A 457 1.66 14.39 -21.91
N SER A 458 1.04 14.04 -23.04
CA SER A 458 1.08 12.70 -23.64
C SER A 458 2.51 12.20 -23.89
N MET A 459 3.40 13.07 -24.36
CA MET A 459 4.81 12.72 -24.57
C MET A 459 5.51 12.39 -23.26
N LEU A 460 5.31 13.19 -22.20
CA LEU A 460 5.92 12.96 -20.89
C LEU A 460 5.45 11.66 -20.26
N ARG A 461 4.13 11.44 -20.24
CA ARG A 461 3.55 10.20 -19.72
C ARG A 461 4.05 8.98 -20.47
N ARG A 462 4.11 9.03 -21.80
CA ARG A 462 4.66 7.95 -22.63
C ARG A 462 6.14 7.69 -22.37
N ALA A 463 6.95 8.75 -22.20
CA ALA A 463 8.37 8.60 -21.88
C ALA A 463 8.57 7.91 -20.52
N ILE A 464 7.82 8.32 -19.49
CA ILE A 464 7.86 7.68 -18.15
C ILE A 464 7.46 6.21 -18.27
N TRP A 465 6.37 5.90 -18.97
CA TRP A 465 5.89 4.53 -19.19
C TRP A 465 6.94 3.67 -19.89
N ASN A 466 7.54 4.18 -20.96
CA ASN A 466 8.55 3.47 -21.74
C ASN A 466 9.88 3.32 -20.99
N TYR A 467 10.27 4.32 -20.20
CA TYR A 467 11.46 4.27 -19.35
C TYR A 467 11.35 3.16 -18.32
N ILE A 468 10.21 3.05 -17.63
CA ILE A 468 9.97 1.95 -16.66
C ILE A 468 10.04 0.59 -17.37
N HIS A 469 9.43 0.43 -18.55
CA HIS A 469 9.54 -0.81 -19.33
C HIS A 469 10.98 -1.11 -19.79
N CYS A 470 11.74 -0.07 -20.16
CA CYS A 470 13.17 -0.17 -20.51
C CYS A 470 13.99 -0.73 -19.35
N MET A 471 13.71 -0.29 -18.12
CA MET A 471 14.34 -0.82 -16.91
C MET A 471 14.09 -2.32 -16.68
N PHE A 472 13.05 -2.89 -17.29
CA PHE A 472 12.74 -4.32 -17.27
C PHE A 472 13.10 -5.04 -18.59
N GLY A 473 13.81 -4.37 -19.50
CA GLY A 473 14.29 -4.94 -20.75
C GLY A 473 13.27 -4.95 -21.90
N ILE A 474 12.12 -4.28 -21.75
CA ILE A 474 11.05 -4.28 -22.75
C ILE A 474 11.22 -3.11 -23.72
N ARG A 475 11.41 -3.41 -25.00
CA ARG A 475 11.63 -2.44 -26.07
C ARG A 475 10.39 -2.27 -26.95
N PHE A 476 9.92 -1.04 -27.06
CA PHE A 476 8.89 -0.63 -28.02
C PHE A 476 9.49 -0.34 -29.40
N THR A 477 8.71 -0.49 -30.47
CA THR A 477 9.15 -0.18 -31.84
C THR A 477 9.23 1.31 -32.13
N SER A 478 8.41 2.11 -31.45
CA SER A 478 8.44 3.57 -31.51
C SER A 478 8.89 4.11 -30.16
N ILE A 479 10.15 4.53 -30.06
CA ILE A 479 10.73 5.04 -28.82
C ILE A 479 10.67 6.57 -28.83
N CYS A 480 9.99 7.15 -27.84
CA CYS A 480 10.26 8.52 -27.39
C CYS A 480 10.85 8.42 -25.99
N PHE A 481 12.16 8.62 -25.86
CA PHE A 481 12.77 9.00 -24.59
C PHE A 481 12.88 10.53 -24.60
N LEU A 482 12.50 11.17 -23.49
CA LEU A 482 12.45 12.63 -23.37
C LEU A 482 13.76 13.21 -22.89
#